data_AF-A0A7X2MJ67-F1
#
_entry.id   AF-A0A7X2MJ67-F1
#
_cell.length_a   1.000
_cell.length_b   1.000
_cell.length_c   1.000
_cell.angle_alpha   90.00
_cell.angle_beta   90.00
_cell.angle_gamma   90.00
#
_symmetry.space_group_name_H-M   'P 1'
#
loop_
_entity.id
_entity.type
_entity.pdbx_description
1 polymer ?
#
loop_
_entity_poly.entity_id
_entity_poly.type
_entity_poly.pdbx_seq_one_letter_code
_entity_poly.pdbx_strand_id
1 'polypeptide(L)' 'MFIPDEKIPGIDQYERPVVIFRNREGHFLSGFVLAADEFVTSFGSFKERCESMGIYLVDGCGERL' A
#
# COMPACT_ATOMS: atom_id res chain seq x y z
N MET A 1 15.43 -12.34 -4.74
CA MET A 1 14.21 -12.72 -4.01
C MET A 1 13.32 -13.46 -4.99
N PHE A 2 13.05 -14.74 -4.73
CA PHE A 2 12.07 -15.51 -5.51
C PHE A 2 10.69 -15.26 -4.89
N ILE A 3 9.71 -14.91 -5.71
CA ILE A 3 8.33 -14.70 -5.28
C ILE A 3 7.48 -15.73 -6.05
N PRO A 4 6.85 -16.67 -5.34
CA PRO A 4 5.94 -17.62 -5.97
C PRO A 4 4.63 -16.93 -6.34
N ASP A 5 4.31 -16.90 -7.63
CA ASP A 5 3.11 -16.24 -8.19
C ASP A 5 1.84 -16.81 -7.56
N GLU A 6 1.80 -18.12 -7.30
CA GLU A 6 0.66 -18.79 -6.68
C GLU A 6 0.33 -18.31 -5.26
N LYS A 7 1.25 -17.57 -4.61
CA LYS A 7 1.04 -16.96 -3.30
C LYS A 7 0.58 -15.50 -3.35
N ILE A 8 0.35 -14.95 -4.55
CA ILE A 8 -0.15 -13.60 -4.76
C ILE A 8 -1.51 -13.69 -5.45
N PRO A 9 -2.61 -13.59 -4.70
CA PRO A 9 -3.95 -13.63 -5.27
C PRO A 9 -4.14 -12.58 -6.37
N GLY A 10 -4.60 -13.03 -7.53
CA GLY A 10 -4.92 -12.17 -8.67
C GLY A 10 -3.74 -11.81 -9.58
N ILE A 11 -2.53 -12.32 -9.32
CA ILE A 11 -1.33 -11.95 -10.10
C ILE A 11 -1.45 -12.26 -11.60
N ASP A 12 -2.07 -13.40 -11.94
CA ASP A 12 -2.27 -13.81 -13.34
C ASP A 12 -3.54 -13.21 -13.97
N GLN A 13 -4.35 -12.50 -13.18
CA GLN A 13 -5.68 -12.04 -13.59
C GLN A 13 -5.69 -10.56 -13.96
N TYR A 14 -4.72 -9.78 -13.46
CA TYR A 14 -4.75 -8.33 -13.55
C TYR A 14 -3.35 -7.76 -13.84
N GLU A 15 -3.26 -6.89 -14.84
CA GLU A 15 -2.05 -6.11 -15.14
C GLU A 15 -1.99 -4.87 -14.23
N ARG A 16 -1.79 -5.06 -12.92
CA ARG A 16 -1.79 -3.99 -11.92
C ARG A 16 -0.60 -4.10 -10.95
N PRO A 17 -0.23 -3.03 -10.24
CA PRO A 17 0.88 -3.08 -9.30
C PRO A 17 0.63 -4.06 -8.16
N VAL A 18 1.73 -4.68 -7.68
CA VAL A 18 1.70 -5.68 -6.62
C VAL A 18 2.36 -5.12 -5.36
N VAL A 19 1.72 -5.31 -4.21
CA VAL A 19 2.29 -5.03 -2.90
C VAL A 19 2.88 -6.30 -2.31
N ILE A 20 4.13 -6.23 -1.86
CA ILE A 20 4.85 -7.36 -1.28
C ILE A 20 5.21 -7.06 0.18
N PHE A 21 4.78 -7.93 1.08
CA PHE A 21 5.19 -7.95 2.46
C PHE A 21 6.38 -8.88 2.63
N ARG A 22 7.40 -8.41 3.34
CA ARG A 22 8.59 -9.18 3.66
C ARG A 22 8.68 -9.44 5.16
N ASN A 23 9.26 -10.58 5.51
CA ASN A 23 9.62 -10.86 6.91
C ASN A 23 10.87 -10.03 7.32
N ARG A 24 11.29 -10.18 8.58
CA ARG A 24 12.46 -9.46 9.11
C ARG A 24 13.79 -9.80 8.42
N GLU A 25 13.87 -10.95 7.78
CA GLU A 25 15.05 -11.40 7.03
C GLU A 25 15.04 -10.92 5.57
N GLY A 26 13.97 -10.23 5.15
CA GLY A 26 13.80 -9.74 3.78
C GLY A 26 13.23 -10.79 2.81
N HIS A 27 12.80 -11.95 3.29
CA HIS A 27 12.12 -12.97 2.49
C HIS A 27 10.65 -12.61 2.26
N PHE A 28 10.08 -13.13 1.17
CA PHE A 28 8.66 -12.99 0.87
C PHE A 28 7.82 -13.60 1.99
N LEU A 29 6.85 -12.84 2.50
CA LEU A 29 5.86 -13.29 3.48
C LEU A 29 4.49 -13.45 2.84
N SER A 30 4.03 -12.41 2.15
CA SER A 30 2.75 -12.38 1.44
C SER A 30 2.73 -11.25 0.39
N GLY A 31 1.71 -11.23 -0.47
CA GLY A 31 1.47 -10.12 -1.38
C GLY A 31 0.06 -10.15 -1.95
N PHE A 32 -0.33 -9.06 -2.60
CA PHE A 32 -1.60 -8.95 -3.31
C PHE A 32 -1.49 -7.94 -4.44
N VAL A 33 -2.36 -8.07 -5.43
CA VAL A 33 -2.49 -7.12 -6.52
C VAL A 33 -3.42 -5.98 -6.08
N LEU A 34 -2.99 -4.72 -6.23
CA LEU A 34 -3.83 -3.56 -5.94
C LEU A 34 -5.07 -3.56 -6.83
N ALA A 35 -6.21 -3.12 -6.28
CA ALA A 35 -7.39 -2.84 -7.09
C ALA A 35 -7.17 -1.61 -8.01
N ALA A 36 -8.07 -1.40 -8.97
CA ALA A 36 -7.90 -0.40 -10.02
C ALA A 36 -7.71 1.05 -9.52
N ASP A 37 -8.24 1.38 -8.34
CA ASP A 37 -8.20 2.72 -7.75
C ASP A 37 -7.47 2.75 -6.40
N GLU A 38 -6.71 1.70 -6.09
CA GLU A 38 -5.88 1.64 -4.89
C GLU A 38 -4.45 2.07 -5.20
N PHE A 39 -3.81 2.71 -4.22
CA PHE A 39 -2.41 3.10 -4.29
C PHE A 39 -1.73 2.95 -2.94
N VAL A 40 -0.40 2.83 -2.97
CA VAL A 40 0.44 2.82 -1.77
C VAL A 40 1.30 4.07 -1.77
N THR A 41 1.35 4.75 -0.63
CA THR A 41 2.20 5.92 -0.42
C THR A 41 2.69 5.94 1.02
N SER A 42 3.73 6.74 1.30
CA SER A 42 4.12 7.01 2.69
C SER A 42 3.07 7.91 3.34
N PHE A 43 2.83 7.71 4.63
CA PHE A 43 1.89 8.56 5.37
C PHE A 43 2.31 10.04 5.34
N GLY A 44 3.62 10.33 5.41
CA GLY A 44 4.13 11.70 5.32
C GLY A 44 3.82 12.35 3.98
N SER A 45 4.10 11.67 2.86
CA SER A 45 3.81 12.19 1.52
C SER A 45 2.31 12.36 1.28
N PHE A 46 1.49 11.46 1.82
CA PHE A 46 0.03 11.60 1.77
C PHE A 46 -0.43 12.84 2.55
N LYS A 47 0.06 13.00 3.78
CA LYS A 47 -0.28 14.13 4.64
C LYS A 47 0.10 15.47 3.99
N GLU A 48 1.34 15.62 3.52
CA GLU A 48 1.81 16.83 2.83
C GLU A 48 0.92 17.17 1.63
N ARG A 49 0.48 16.16 0.88
CA ARG A 49 -0.41 16.36 -0.26
C ARG A 49 -1.78 16.83 0.17
N CYS A 50 -2.37 16.22 1.19
CA CYS A 50 -3.64 16.66 1.77
C CYS A 50 -3.56 18.12 2.24
N GLU A 51 -2.50 18.48 2.98
CA GLU A 51 -2.28 19.84 3.46
C GLU A 51 -2.17 20.85 2.31
N SER A 52 -1.45 20.50 1.23
CA SER A 52 -1.34 21.36 0.04
C SER A 52 -2.68 21.60 -0.67
N MET A 53 -3.66 20.73 -0.47
CA MET A 53 -5.02 20.84 -1.00
C MET A 53 -6.01 21.45 0.00
N GLY A 54 -5.55 21.85 1.21
CA GLY A 54 -6.41 22.33 2.28
C GLY A 54 -7.26 21.25 2.95
N ILE A 55 -6.91 19.97 2.77
CA ILE A 55 -7.55 18.83 3.42
C ILE A 55 -6.82 18.54 4.73
N TYR A 56 -7.56 18.53 5.84
CA TYR A 56 -7.01 18.18 7.14
C TYR A 56 -7.30 16.72 7.47
N LEU A 57 -6.23 15.98 7.78
CA LEU A 57 -6.35 14.63 8.32
C LEU A 57 -6.65 14.73 9.81
N VAL A 58 -7.60 13.91 10.28
CA VAL A 58 -7.94 13.78 11.70
C VAL A 58 -7.77 12.33 12.13
N ASP A 59 -7.37 12.13 13.38
CA ASP A 59 -7.26 10.80 13.97
C ASP A 59 -8.63 10.26 14.41
N GLY A 60 -8.65 9.07 15.00
CA GLY A 60 -9.88 8.45 15.51
C GLY A 60 -10.54 9.20 16.68
N CYS A 61 -9.83 10.14 17.31
CA CYS A 61 -10.32 10.98 18.39
C CYS A 61 -10.81 12.35 17.87
N GLY A 62 -10.59 12.66 16.59
CA GLY A 62 -10.93 13.95 15.98
C GLY A 62 -9.82 15.00 16.09
N GLU A 63 -8.64 14.63 16.58
CA GLU A 63 -7.49 15.53 16.66
C GLU A 63 -6.80 15.62 15.30
N ARG A 64 -6.30 16.81 14.94
CA ARG A 64 -5.63 17.01 13.65
C ARG A 64 -4.26 16.32 13.65
N LEU A 65 -4.02 15.52 12.60
CA LEU A 65 -2.77 14.78 12.38
C LEU A 65 -1.67 15.63 11.78
#